data_AF-A0A1H3G2N1-F1
#
_entry.id   AF-A0A1H3G2N1-F1
#
_cell.length_a   1.000
_cell.length_b   1.000
_cell.length_c   1.000
_cell.angle_alpha   90.00
_cell.angle_beta   90.00
_cell.angle_gamma   90.00
#
_symmetry.space_group_name_H-M   'P 1'
#
loop_
_entity.id
_entity.type
_entity.pdbx_description
1 polymer ?
#
loop_
_entity_poly.entity_id
_entity_poly.type
_entity_poly.pdbx_seq_one_letter_code
_entity_poly.pdbx_strand_id
1 'polypeptide(L)'
;MTEQIRATVRELAGRASARLLQALGMDVGRDTALRTLLGIPLPELRVPRVLGIDDFALRRGQDYATVLIDADTGRRVDVLPGGGAKVVTEWLRAHPGVEVVCRDGSTTYAQAVRDALPGAVQVADRWQCAMRRLVVSPAQPG
;
A
#
# COMPACT_ATOMS: atom_id res chain seq x y z
N MET A 1 3.72 20.77 23.58
CA MET A 1 2.46 20.00 23.73
C MET A 1 2.00 19.38 22.40
N THR A 2 1.87 20.14 21.31
CA THR A 2 1.40 19.61 20.01
C THR A 2 2.28 18.49 19.42
N GLU A 3 3.61 18.56 19.56
CA GLU A 3 4.53 17.52 19.07
C GLU A 3 4.36 16.17 19.80
N GLN A 4 4.18 16.18 21.13
CA GLN A 4 3.96 14.96 21.91
C GLN A 4 2.65 14.27 21.51
N ILE A 5 1.60 15.06 21.28
CA ILE A 5 0.33 14.56 20.77
C ILE A 5 0.54 13.96 19.37
N ARG A 6 1.20 14.68 18.45
CA ARG A 6 1.48 14.20 17.09
C ARG A 6 2.28 12.90 17.07
N ALA A 7 3.33 12.79 17.88
CA ALA A 7 4.12 11.57 18.01
C ALA A 7 3.25 10.41 18.52
N THR A 8 2.46 10.65 19.57
CA THR A 8 1.60 9.62 20.15
C THR A 8 0.52 9.13 19.19
N VAL A 9 -0.16 10.05 18.50
CA VAL A 9 -1.24 9.68 17.58
C VAL A 9 -0.73 8.97 16.33
N ARG A 10 0.51 9.24 15.91
CA ARG A 10 1.17 8.56 14.80
C ARG A 10 1.37 7.07 15.07
N GLU A 11 1.77 6.73 16.30
CA GLU A 11 2.07 5.34 16.68
C GLU A 11 0.82 4.53 17.06
N LEU A 12 -0.11 5.14 17.80
CA LEU A 12 -1.22 4.40 18.42
C LEU A 12 -2.57 4.59 17.72
N ALA A 13 -2.77 5.72 17.05
CA ALA A 13 -4.04 6.19 16.50
C ALA A 13 -5.25 6.19 17.49
N GLY A 14 -6.30 6.93 17.12
CA GLY A 14 -7.64 6.86 17.74
C GLY A 14 -7.70 6.77 19.27
N ARG A 15 -8.41 5.75 19.78
CA ARG A 15 -8.71 5.58 21.22
C ARG A 15 -7.48 5.20 22.06
N ALA A 16 -6.53 4.46 21.49
CA ALA A 16 -5.31 4.08 22.20
C ALA A 16 -4.48 5.33 22.51
N SER A 17 -4.38 6.24 21.54
CA SER A 17 -3.72 7.54 21.73
C SER A 17 -4.42 8.39 22.78
N ALA A 18 -5.75 8.51 22.71
CA ALA A 18 -6.54 9.29 23.67
C ALA A 18 -6.35 8.80 25.11
N ARG A 19 -6.38 7.48 25.33
CA ARG A 19 -6.16 6.87 26.66
C ARG A 19 -4.76 7.12 27.19
N LEU A 20 -3.74 6.98 26.34
CA LEU A 20 -2.35 7.24 26.74
C LEU A 20 -2.13 8.72 27.07
N LEU A 21 -2.60 9.63 26.22
CA LEU A 21 -2.47 11.07 26.42
C LEU A 21 -3.16 11.51 27.72
N GLN A 22 -4.35 10.98 28.01
CA GLN A 22 -5.04 11.24 29.26
C GLN A 22 -4.24 10.77 30.49
N ALA A 23 -3.64 9.57 30.44
CA ALA A 23 -2.78 9.07 31.50
C ALA A 23 -1.50 9.93 31.69
N LEU A 24 -1.08 10.65 30.66
CA LEU A 24 0.03 11.60 30.69
C LEU A 24 -0.41 13.03 31.04
N GLY A 25 -1.66 13.24 31.47
CA GLY A 25 -2.20 14.54 31.87
C GLY A 25 -2.60 15.47 30.71
N MET A 26 -2.74 14.93 29.50
CA MET A 26 -3.18 15.68 28.31
C MET A 26 -4.61 15.30 27.94
N ASP A 27 -5.55 16.24 28.06
CA ASP A 27 -6.95 16.02 27.71
C ASP A 27 -7.18 16.07 26.19
N VAL A 28 -7.03 14.92 25.54
CA VAL A 28 -7.23 14.75 24.09
C VAL A 28 -8.25 13.64 23.83
N GLY A 29 -9.45 14.03 23.38
CA GLY A 29 -10.47 13.09 22.94
C GLY A 29 -10.09 12.32 21.67
N ARG A 30 -10.76 11.18 21.43
CA ARG A 30 -10.56 10.34 20.23
C ARG A 30 -10.59 11.13 18.93
N ASP A 31 -11.59 11.99 18.75
CA ASP A 31 -11.79 12.70 17.48
C ASP A 31 -10.70 13.76 17.27
N THR A 32 -10.27 14.43 18.33
CA THR A 32 -9.13 15.34 18.30
C THR A 32 -7.84 14.59 17.97
N ALA A 33 -7.63 13.40 18.53
CA ALA A 33 -6.48 12.54 18.20
C ALA A 33 -6.49 12.13 16.71
N LEU A 34 -7.64 11.73 16.17
CA LEU A 34 -7.78 11.38 14.75
C LEU A 34 -7.57 12.58 13.82
N ARG A 35 -8.17 13.74 14.13
CA ARG A 35 -7.94 14.98 13.36
C ARG A 35 -6.47 15.39 13.40
N THR A 36 -5.81 15.24 14.55
CA THR A 36 -4.37 15.54 14.69
C THR A 36 -3.54 14.60 13.83
N LEU A 37 -3.84 13.30 13.83
CA LEU A 37 -3.18 12.30 13.00
C LEU A 37 -3.36 12.60 11.50
N LEU A 38 -4.60 12.85 11.07
CA LEU A 38 -4.92 13.14 9.67
C LEU A 38 -4.35 14.48 9.19
N GLY A 39 -4.07 15.41 10.11
CA GLY A 39 -3.38 16.66 9.84
C GLY A 39 -1.85 16.59 9.95
N ILE A 40 -1.25 15.39 10.02
CA ILE A 40 0.20 15.22 9.87
C ILE A 40 0.49 15.20 8.37
N PRO A 41 1.37 16.11 7.86
CA PRO A 41 1.76 16.09 6.46
C PRO A 41 2.37 14.74 6.09
N LEU A 42 1.94 14.19 4.95
CA LEU A 42 2.58 13.04 4.37
C LEU A 42 3.95 13.45 3.79
N PRO A 43 4.94 12.54 3.80
CA PRO A 43 6.19 12.79 3.10
C PRO A 43 5.92 13.01 1.61
N GLU A 44 6.79 13.76 0.95
CA GLU A 44 6.73 13.90 -0.50
C GLU A 44 6.80 12.53 -1.17
N LEU A 45 5.90 12.30 -2.13
CA LEU A 45 5.88 11.09 -2.91
C LEU A 45 7.14 11.05 -3.78
N ARG A 46 7.92 9.97 -3.60
CA ARG A 46 9.06 9.65 -4.46
C ARG A 46 8.73 8.39 -5.23
N VAL A 47 8.76 8.49 -6.56
CA VAL A 47 8.52 7.36 -7.45
C VAL A 47 9.70 6.39 -7.30
N PRO A 48 9.48 5.14 -6.86
CA PRO A 48 10.56 4.20 -6.70
C PRO A 48 10.98 3.61 -8.05
N ARG A 49 12.23 3.17 -8.12
CA ARG A 49 12.74 2.38 -9.26
C ARG A 49 12.05 1.01 -9.31
N VAL A 50 11.85 0.37 -8.16
CA VAL A 50 11.16 -0.92 -8.01
C VAL A 50 9.88 -0.74 -7.20
N LEU A 51 8.73 -0.90 -7.86
CA LEU A 51 7.41 -0.73 -7.26
C LEU A 51 6.78 -2.09 -6.92
N GLY A 52 6.44 -2.30 -5.66
CA GLY A 52 5.56 -3.35 -5.18
C GLY A 52 4.10 -2.96 -5.30
N ILE A 53 3.25 -3.84 -5.85
CA ILE A 53 1.80 -3.65 -5.96
C ILE A 53 1.10 -4.87 -5.35
N ASP A 54 0.22 -4.63 -4.40
CA ASP A 54 -0.63 -5.68 -3.80
C ASP A 54 -1.99 -5.12 -3.39
N ASP A 55 -2.97 -6.00 -3.18
CA ASP A 55 -4.28 -5.65 -2.64
C ASP A 55 -4.38 -5.96 -1.15
N PHE A 56 -5.03 -5.07 -0.41
CA PHE A 56 -5.39 -5.33 0.97
C PHE A 56 -6.84 -4.97 1.25
N ALA A 57 -7.48 -5.77 2.09
CA ALA A 57 -8.86 -5.53 2.49
C ALA A 57 -8.91 -4.50 3.63
N LEU A 58 -9.53 -3.34 3.38
CA LEU A 58 -9.92 -2.37 4.41
C LEU A 58 -11.01 -2.96 5.31
N ARG A 59 -11.95 -3.66 4.67
CA ARG A 59 -12.96 -4.47 5.34
C ARG A 59 -13.06 -5.78 4.58
N ARG A 60 -12.68 -6.87 5.26
CA ARG A 60 -12.59 -8.21 4.65
C ARG A 60 -13.89 -8.56 3.91
N GLY A 61 -13.77 -8.86 2.62
CA GLY A 61 -14.89 -9.26 1.77
C GLY A 61 -15.78 -8.12 1.25
N GLN A 62 -15.46 -6.86 1.54
CA GLN A 62 -16.25 -5.71 1.07
C GLN A 62 -15.36 -4.70 0.33
N ASP A 63 -14.38 -4.16 1.03
CA ASP A 63 -13.64 -2.99 0.55
C ASP A 63 -12.15 -3.34 0.43
N TYR A 64 -11.63 -3.26 -0.79
CA TYR A 64 -10.22 -3.45 -1.11
C TYR A 64 -9.58 -2.12 -1.50
N ALA A 65 -8.31 -2.00 -1.18
CA ALA A 65 -7.43 -0.92 -1.60
C ALA A 65 -6.15 -1.53 -2.14
N THR A 66 -5.54 -0.87 -3.13
CA THR A 66 -4.22 -1.26 -3.64
C THR A 66 -3.15 -0.52 -2.86
N VAL A 67 -2.19 -1.26 -2.29
CA VAL A 67 -1.02 -0.68 -1.64
C VAL A 67 0.16 -0.66 -2.61
N LEU A 68 0.85 0.49 -2.63
CA LEU A 68 2.07 0.70 -3.40
C LEU A 68 3.25 0.82 -2.44
N ILE A 69 4.27 -0.01 -2.65
CA ILE A 69 5.45 -0.08 -1.79
C ILE A 69 6.71 0.13 -2.63
N ASP A 70 7.67 0.88 -2.12
CA ASP A 70 9.03 0.86 -2.66
C ASP A 70 9.68 -0.45 -2.22
N ALA A 71 9.91 -1.35 -3.17
CA ALA A 71 10.43 -2.68 -2.86
C ALA A 71 11.91 -2.66 -2.45
N ASP A 72 12.67 -1.61 -2.80
CA ASP A 72 14.07 -1.47 -2.40
C ASP A 72 14.17 -1.03 -0.93
N THR A 73 13.27 -0.15 -0.47
CA THR A 73 13.33 0.41 0.90
C THR A 73 12.29 -0.14 1.87
N GLY A 74 11.28 -0.86 1.37
CA GLY A 74 10.11 -1.31 2.14
C GLY A 74 9.17 -0.18 2.57
N ARG A 75 9.37 1.06 2.07
CA ARG A 75 8.53 2.20 2.43
C ARG A 75 7.23 2.19 1.64
N ARG A 76 6.15 2.61 2.30
CA ARG A 76 4.88 2.85 1.61
C ARG A 76 5.02 4.07 0.71
N VAL A 77 4.61 3.91 -0.54
CA VAL A 77 4.55 4.98 -1.53
C VAL A 77 3.16 5.60 -1.51
N ASP A 78 2.12 4.78 -1.64
CA ASP A 78 0.73 5.24 -1.67
C ASP A 78 -0.26 4.12 -1.32
N VAL A 79 -1.50 4.51 -1.05
CA VAL A 79 -2.65 3.62 -0.87
C VAL A 79 -3.78 4.14 -1.74
N LEU A 80 -4.12 3.38 -2.78
CA LEU A 80 -5.15 3.76 -3.73
C LEU A 80 -6.50 3.19 -3.28
N PRO A 81 -7.56 4.02 -3.22
CA PRO A 81 -8.90 3.54 -2.89
C PRO A 81 -9.45 2.68 -4.04
N GLY A 82 -9.99 1.52 -3.70
CA GLY A 82 -10.44 0.52 -4.67
C GLY A 82 -9.34 -0.46 -5.05
N GLY A 83 -9.74 -1.60 -5.59
CA GLY A 83 -8.82 -2.58 -6.18
C GLY A 83 -8.91 -2.58 -7.70
N GLY A 84 -7.85 -3.05 -8.36
CA GLY A 84 -7.88 -3.44 -9.77
C GLY A 84 -7.10 -2.52 -10.72
N ALA A 85 -7.10 -2.91 -12.00
CA ALA A 85 -6.20 -2.37 -13.02
C ALA A 85 -6.29 -0.85 -13.19
N LYS A 86 -7.50 -0.30 -13.16
CA LYS A 86 -7.74 1.10 -13.52
C LYS A 86 -6.97 2.08 -12.63
N VAL A 87 -7.06 1.91 -11.31
CA VAL A 87 -6.41 2.81 -10.35
C VAL A 87 -4.89 2.72 -10.45
N VAL A 88 -4.36 1.52 -10.68
CA VAL A 88 -2.92 1.30 -10.91
C VAL A 88 -2.46 1.94 -12.22
N THR A 89 -3.19 1.74 -13.32
CA THR A 89 -2.86 2.34 -14.62
C THR A 89 -2.82 3.86 -14.54
N GLU A 90 -3.82 4.47 -13.91
CA GLU A 90 -3.89 5.93 -13.74
C GLU A 90 -2.73 6.45 -12.88
N TRP A 91 -2.44 5.78 -11.76
CA TRP A 91 -1.33 6.16 -10.89
C TRP A 91 0.03 6.06 -11.60
N LEU A 92 0.29 4.95 -12.32
CA LEU A 92 1.55 4.74 -13.04
C LEU A 92 1.77 5.78 -14.15
N ARG A 93 0.71 6.20 -14.83
CA ARG A 93 0.79 7.27 -15.86
C ARG A 93 1.08 8.63 -15.26
N ALA A 94 0.54 8.92 -14.08
CA ALA A 94 0.81 10.17 -13.37
C ALA A 94 2.22 10.24 -12.76
N HIS A 95 2.86 9.08 -12.54
CA HIS A 95 4.13 8.95 -11.83
C HIS A 95 5.16 8.16 -12.66
N PRO A 96 5.71 8.75 -13.75
CA PRO A 96 6.73 8.09 -14.54
C PRO A 96 8.03 7.91 -13.75
N GLY A 97 8.78 6.85 -14.05
CA GLY A 97 10.08 6.56 -13.43
C GLY A 97 10.22 5.17 -12.81
N VAL A 98 9.14 4.40 -12.74
CA VAL A 98 9.20 3.00 -12.32
C VAL A 98 9.82 2.14 -13.42
N GLU A 99 10.87 1.39 -13.09
CA GLU A 99 11.58 0.49 -14.01
C GLU A 99 11.17 -0.96 -13.84
N VAL A 100 10.87 -1.36 -12.60
CA VAL A 100 10.49 -2.74 -12.25
C VAL A 100 9.22 -2.71 -11.42
N VAL A 101 8.26 -3.58 -11.76
CA VAL A 101 7.04 -3.77 -10.98
C VAL A 101 7.01 -5.19 -10.42
N CYS A 102 7.14 -5.29 -9.09
CA CYS A 102 6.87 -6.49 -8.33
C CYS A 102 5.38 -6.54 -8.01
N ARG A 103 4.68 -7.56 -8.49
CA ARG A 103 3.24 -7.69 -8.26
C ARG A 103 2.87 -9.08 -7.81
N ASP A 104 1.64 -9.17 -7.34
CA ASP A 104 0.96 -10.44 -7.16
C ASP A 104 0.74 -11.20 -8.47
N GLY A 105 0.17 -12.39 -8.38
CA GLY A 105 -0.21 -13.23 -9.50
C GLY A 105 -1.37 -12.68 -10.34
N SER A 106 -1.87 -11.47 -10.07
CA SER A 106 -3.00 -10.87 -10.77
C SER A 106 -2.67 -10.58 -12.23
N THR A 107 -3.47 -11.18 -13.12
CA THR A 107 -3.42 -10.88 -14.56
C THR A 107 -3.91 -9.47 -14.85
N THR A 108 -4.80 -8.94 -14.02
CA THR A 108 -5.34 -7.58 -14.08
C THR A 108 -4.24 -6.55 -13.84
N TYR A 109 -3.41 -6.72 -12.81
CA TYR A 109 -2.25 -5.84 -12.61
C TYR A 109 -1.19 -6.03 -13.67
N ALA A 110 -0.99 -7.25 -14.15
CA ALA A 110 -0.07 -7.49 -15.25
C ALA A 110 -0.43 -6.67 -16.49
N GLN A 111 -1.72 -6.59 -16.81
CA GLN A 111 -2.22 -5.80 -17.93
C GLN A 111 -2.12 -4.30 -17.67
N ALA A 112 -2.51 -3.84 -16.48
CA ALA A 112 -2.39 -2.44 -16.09
C ALA A 112 -0.97 -1.89 -16.26
N VAL A 113 0.02 -2.66 -15.82
CA VAL A 113 1.44 -2.31 -15.97
C VAL A 113 1.86 -2.28 -17.44
N ARG A 114 1.43 -3.25 -18.27
CA ARG A 114 1.72 -3.22 -19.72
C ARG A 114 1.13 -1.98 -20.39
N ASP A 115 -0.07 -1.58 -20.01
CA ASP A 115 -0.80 -0.45 -20.61
C ASP A 115 -0.28 0.93 -20.15
N ALA A 116 0.32 1.00 -18.96
CA ALA A 116 0.86 2.24 -18.40
C ALA A 116 2.37 2.38 -18.65
N LEU A 117 3.12 1.29 -18.53
CA LEU A 117 4.58 1.22 -18.52
C LEU A 117 5.08 0.03 -19.36
N PRO A 118 4.96 0.09 -20.69
CA PRO A 118 5.34 -1.04 -21.56
C PRO A 118 6.84 -1.40 -21.48
N GLY A 119 7.70 -0.47 -21.05
CA GLY A 119 9.12 -0.71 -20.85
C GLY A 119 9.50 -1.26 -19.47
N ALA A 120 8.55 -1.36 -18.53
CA ALA A 120 8.86 -1.83 -17.17
C ALA A 120 8.96 -3.37 -17.11
N VAL A 121 9.95 -3.86 -16.37
CA VAL A 121 10.09 -5.30 -16.11
C VAL A 121 9.09 -5.72 -15.05
N GLN A 122 8.29 -6.75 -15.33
CA GLN A 122 7.38 -7.32 -14.33
C GLN A 122 8.00 -8.54 -13.66
N VAL A 123 8.00 -8.55 -12.33
CA VAL A 123 8.46 -9.66 -11.51
C VAL A 123 7.34 -10.14 -10.58
N ALA A 124 7.34 -11.42 -10.26
CA ALA A 124 6.40 -11.99 -9.30
C ALA A 124 6.93 -11.81 -7.87
N ASP A 125 6.04 -11.51 -6.93
CA ASP A 125 6.39 -11.48 -5.51
C ASP A 125 6.87 -12.86 -5.02
N ARG A 126 8.02 -12.87 -4.34
CA ARG A 126 8.64 -14.06 -3.74
C ARG A 126 7.68 -14.87 -2.87
N TRP A 127 6.84 -14.18 -2.09
CA TRP A 127 5.89 -14.82 -1.18
C TRP A 127 4.86 -15.61 -1.97
N GLN A 128 4.47 -15.10 -3.13
CA GLN A 128 3.51 -15.76 -4.00
C GLN A 128 4.13 -16.92 -4.77
N CYS A 129 5.39 -16.78 -5.17
CA CYS A 129 6.17 -17.91 -5.70
C CYS A 129 6.31 -19.03 -4.65
N ALA A 130 6.57 -18.68 -3.38
CA ALA A 130 6.73 -19.65 -2.29
C ALA A 130 5.40 -20.29 -1.84
N MET A 131 4.32 -19.51 -1.82
CA MET A 131 2.96 -19.97 -1.45
C MET A 131 2.31 -20.81 -2.55
N ARG A 132 2.71 -20.61 -3.81
CA ARG A 132 2.38 -21.50 -4.92
C ARG A 132 3.20 -22.79 -4.80
N ARG A 133 2.82 -23.66 -3.86
CA ARG A 133 3.12 -25.09 -3.96
C ARG A 133 2.67 -25.51 -5.36
N LEU A 134 3.61 -25.96 -6.19
CA LEU A 134 3.40 -26.46 -7.56
C LEU A 134 2.03 -27.15 -7.70
N VAL A 135 1.05 -26.45 -8.29
CA VAL A 135 -0.06 -27.14 -8.95
C VAL A 135 0.44 -27.41 -10.35
N VAL A 136 1.08 -28.56 -10.53
CA VAL A 136 1.39 -29.08 -11.85
C VAL A 136 0.06 -29.51 -12.45
N SER A 137 -0.52 -28.71 -13.33
CA SER A 137 -1.59 -29.22 -14.20
C SER A 137 -0.97 -30.30 -15.09
N PRO A 138 -1.54 -31.52 -15.16
CA PRO A 138 -1.01 -32.53 -16.05
C PRO A 138 -1.09 -32.02 -17.50
N ALA A 139 -0.05 -32.32 -18.28
CA ALA A 139 -0.05 -32.04 -19.72
C ALA A 139 -1.25 -32.73 -20.36
N GLN A 140 -2.05 -31.97 -21.12
CA GLN A 140 -3.11 -32.53 -21.95
C GLN A 140 -2.45 -33.41 -23.03
N PRO A 141 -2.80 -34.70 -23.17
CA PRO A 141 -2.33 -35.48 -24.30
C PRO A 141 -3.01 -34.97 -25.59
N GLY A 142 -2.20 -34.83 -26.64
CA GLY A 142 -2.67 -34.53 -28.00
C GLY A 142 -3.32 -35.71 -28.68
#